data_AF-A0A0D0VNT3-F1
#
_entry.id   AF-A0A0D0VNT3-F1
#
_cell.length_a   1.000
_cell.length_b   1.000
_cell.length_c   1.000
_cell.angle_alpha   90.00
_cell.angle_beta   90.00
_cell.angle_gamma   90.00
#
_symmetry.space_group_name_H-M   'P 1'
#
loop_
_entity.id
_entity.type
_entity.pdbx_description
1 polymer ?
#
loop_
_entity_poly.entity_id
_entity_poly.type
_entity_poly.pdbx_seq_one_letter_code
_entity_poly.pdbx_strand_id
1 'polypeptide(L)'
;MLATASDKGTVVRVFSVPDAKKLWQFRRGSSSARIFSINFNLMSTLLAVSSDTSTIHIYRLANSRKGGGGAAAAGGGGGKDGKDVDDAGAEEGRSPTPSETPSASSPPLAAGKLDSHSSAASSLRRRSYHLGKSFVGGVGGYLPKSVSEMWEPQRDFAFIKLRGNHGRTVVAMSATVPQVMVISSEGLFQAYNIDLENGGECSLMKEFALLGSEDFGNGSSGI
;
A
#
# COMPACT_ATOMS: atom_id res chain seq x y z
N MET A 1 -10.09 12.89 -14.99
CA MET A 1 -9.68 11.64 -14.31
C MET A 1 -10.89 10.77 -14.10
N LEU A 2 -10.72 9.45 -14.01
CA LEU A 2 -11.80 8.50 -13.72
C LEU A 2 -11.55 7.86 -12.35
N ALA A 3 -12.58 7.75 -11.51
CA ALA A 3 -12.53 6.99 -10.26
C ALA A 3 -13.51 5.82 -10.29
N THR A 4 -13.13 4.68 -9.72
CA THR A 4 -13.97 3.48 -9.58
C THR A 4 -13.78 2.82 -8.23
N ALA A 5 -14.77 2.04 -7.78
CA ALA A 5 -14.67 1.17 -6.62
C ALA A 5 -14.66 -0.31 -7.04
N SER A 6 -14.18 -1.20 -6.17
CA SER A 6 -14.43 -2.63 -6.29
C SER A 6 -15.86 -2.98 -5.88
N ASP A 7 -16.36 -4.15 -6.31
CA ASP A 7 -17.72 -4.64 -5.99
C ASP A 7 -17.93 -4.83 -4.48
N LYS A 8 -16.84 -5.12 -3.76
CA LYS A 8 -16.78 -5.22 -2.29
C LYS A 8 -16.70 -3.85 -1.58
N GLY A 9 -16.52 -2.76 -2.34
CA GLY A 9 -16.31 -1.39 -1.84
C GLY A 9 -15.16 -1.23 -0.84
N THR A 10 -14.19 -2.15 -0.83
CA THR A 10 -13.00 -2.09 0.03
C THR A 10 -11.86 -1.28 -0.57
N VAL A 11 -11.82 -1.16 -1.90
CA VAL A 11 -10.75 -0.52 -2.66
C VAL A 11 -11.35 0.48 -3.65
N VAL A 12 -10.79 1.68 -3.68
CA VAL A 12 -11.10 2.74 -4.64
C VAL A 12 -9.87 2.96 -5.50
N ARG A 13 -10.04 3.17 -6.81
CA ARG A 13 -8.94 3.40 -7.76
C ARG A 13 -9.22 4.65 -8.58
N VAL A 14 -8.16 5.32 -8.99
CA VAL A 14 -8.22 6.51 -9.85
C VAL A 14 -7.26 6.33 -11.03
N PHE A 15 -7.71 6.70 -12.21
CA PHE A 15 -7.03 6.48 -13.50
C PHE A 15 -6.91 7.78 -14.31
N SER A 16 -5.86 7.89 -15.12
CA SER A 16 -5.81 8.87 -16.21
C SER A 16 -6.83 8.53 -17.28
N VAL A 17 -7.22 9.54 -18.04
CA VAL A 17 -8.06 9.44 -19.24
C VAL A 17 -7.42 10.43 -20.24
N PRO A 18 -7.12 10.03 -21.48
CA PRO A 18 -7.54 8.79 -22.15
C PRO A 18 -6.71 7.53 -21.79
N ASP A 19 -5.45 7.66 -21.38
CA ASP A 19 -4.46 6.55 -21.32
C ASP A 19 -4.71 5.42 -20.30
N ALA A 20 -5.83 5.44 -19.56
CA ALA A 20 -6.27 4.41 -18.61
C ALA A 20 -5.22 4.01 -17.53
N LYS A 21 -4.19 4.83 -17.33
CA LYS A 21 -3.09 4.54 -16.40
C LYS A 21 -3.59 4.70 -14.96
N LYS A 22 -3.47 3.66 -14.13
CA LYS A 22 -3.79 3.76 -12.70
C LYS A 22 -2.84 4.77 -12.03
N LEU A 23 -3.42 5.83 -11.48
CA LEU A 23 -2.71 6.91 -10.79
C LEU A 23 -2.72 6.71 -9.26
N TRP A 24 -3.88 6.36 -8.68
CA TRP A 24 -4.01 6.10 -7.25
C TRP A 24 -4.82 4.83 -6.95
N GLN A 25 -4.60 4.26 -5.77
CA GLN A 25 -5.39 3.16 -5.21
C GLN A 25 -5.49 3.33 -3.69
N PHE A 26 -6.70 3.57 -3.20
CA PHE A 26 -7.01 3.79 -1.79
C PHE A 26 -7.75 2.58 -1.19
N ARG A 27 -7.65 2.40 0.13
CA ARG A 27 -8.35 1.34 0.87
C ARG A 27 -9.38 2.00 1.80
N ARG A 28 -10.66 1.75 1.55
CA ARG A 28 -11.78 2.33 2.31
C ARG A 28 -12.00 1.63 3.64
N GLY A 29 -11.73 0.33 3.71
CA GLY A 29 -11.76 -0.42 4.96
C GLY A 29 -11.43 -1.90 4.79
N SER A 30 -11.45 -2.64 5.90
CA SER A 30 -11.36 -4.11 5.89
C SER A 30 -12.73 -4.79 5.69
N SER A 31 -13.80 -4.18 6.18
CA SER A 31 -15.19 -4.60 5.96
C SER A 31 -15.62 -4.43 4.51
N SER A 32 -16.55 -5.25 4.03
CA SER A 32 -17.31 -4.94 2.80
C SER A 32 -18.17 -3.70 3.02
N ALA A 33 -18.44 -2.94 1.96
CA ALA A 33 -19.39 -1.83 1.96
C ALA A 33 -19.95 -1.60 0.56
N ARG A 34 -21.20 -1.16 0.41
CA ARG A 34 -21.74 -0.62 -0.84
C ARG A 34 -21.33 0.84 -0.96
N ILE A 35 -20.57 1.19 -1.98
CA ILE A 35 -20.29 2.60 -2.32
C ILE A 35 -21.55 3.22 -2.92
N PHE A 36 -21.90 4.43 -2.49
CA PHE A 36 -23.05 5.19 -2.99
C PHE A 36 -22.65 6.31 -3.94
N SER A 37 -21.61 7.07 -3.60
CA SER A 37 -21.16 8.23 -4.37
C SER A 37 -19.65 8.39 -4.31
N ILE A 38 -19.07 8.86 -5.42
CA ILE A 38 -17.65 9.16 -5.58
C ILE A 38 -17.58 10.54 -6.25
N ASN A 39 -16.88 11.49 -5.64
CA ASN A 39 -16.82 12.87 -6.11
C ASN A 39 -15.39 13.42 -6.07
N PHE A 40 -14.92 13.97 -7.19
CA PHE A 40 -13.71 14.79 -7.25
C PHE A 40 -14.08 16.23 -6.85
N ASN A 41 -13.19 16.93 -6.14
CA ASN A 41 -13.30 18.39 -6.05
C ASN A 41 -12.97 19.03 -7.41
N LEU A 42 -13.34 20.30 -7.61
CA LEU A 42 -13.17 20.97 -8.91
C LEU A 42 -11.71 20.95 -9.43
N MET A 43 -10.73 21.00 -8.53
CA MET A 43 -9.30 20.96 -8.87
C MET A 43 -8.74 19.54 -9.07
N SER A 44 -9.55 18.48 -8.90
CA SER A 44 -9.12 17.07 -8.88
C SER A 44 -7.98 16.74 -7.90
N THR A 45 -7.84 17.51 -6.81
CA THR A 45 -6.85 17.32 -5.74
C THR A 45 -7.39 16.53 -4.54
N LEU A 46 -8.71 16.34 -4.44
CA LEU A 46 -9.39 15.53 -3.42
C LEU A 46 -10.42 14.60 -4.07
N LEU A 47 -10.65 13.43 -3.44
CA LEU A 47 -11.69 12.47 -3.78
C LEU A 47 -12.52 12.12 -2.54
N ALA A 48 -13.79 12.52 -2.49
CA ALA A 48 -14.73 12.06 -1.48
C ALA A 48 -15.45 10.78 -1.92
N VAL A 49 -15.66 9.85 -0.98
CA VAL A 49 -16.31 8.55 -1.22
C VAL A 49 -17.28 8.25 -0.08
N SER A 50 -18.57 8.10 -0.40
CA SER A 50 -19.62 7.69 0.54
C SER A 50 -20.03 6.23 0.34
N SER A 51 -20.49 5.59 1.42
CA SER A 51 -20.93 4.20 1.43
C SER A 51 -22.00 3.94 2.49
N ASP A 52 -22.50 2.71 2.58
CA ASP A 52 -23.36 2.20 3.67
C ASP A 52 -22.66 2.12 5.05
N THR A 53 -21.47 2.69 5.17
CA THR A 53 -20.76 2.95 6.43
C THR A 53 -21.07 4.35 6.95
N SER A 54 -21.15 4.50 8.28
CA SER A 54 -21.29 5.81 8.93
C SER A 54 -20.08 6.77 8.76
N THR A 55 -19.06 6.36 8.01
CA THR A 55 -17.93 7.20 7.59
C THR A 55 -17.94 7.46 6.09
N ILE A 56 -17.81 8.73 5.70
CA ILE A 56 -17.42 9.17 4.35
C ILE A 56 -15.92 9.47 4.39
N HIS A 57 -15.19 8.96 3.41
CA HIS A 57 -13.73 9.02 3.35
C HIS A 57 -13.28 10.01 2.26
N ILE A 58 -12.28 10.84 2.57
CA ILE A 58 -11.78 11.88 1.67
C ILE A 58 -10.28 11.67 1.46
N TYR A 59 -9.89 11.32 0.23
CA TYR A 59 -8.51 11.02 -0.14
C TYR A 59 -7.84 12.21 -0.82
N ARG A 60 -6.57 12.44 -0.52
CA ARG A 60 -5.74 13.45 -1.18
C ARG A 60 -5.14 12.88 -2.46
N LEU A 61 -5.53 13.45 -3.61
CA LEU A 61 -5.04 13.15 -4.96
C LEU A 61 -3.83 14.04 -5.31
N ALA A 62 -2.96 14.32 -4.33
CA ALA A 62 -1.81 15.16 -4.61
C ALA A 62 -0.91 14.48 -5.63
N ASN A 63 -0.54 15.22 -6.69
CA ASN A 63 0.68 14.92 -7.42
C ASN A 63 1.86 15.15 -6.47
N SER A 64 2.18 14.13 -5.68
CA SER A 64 3.50 13.97 -5.11
C SER A 64 4.49 13.80 -6.27
N ARG A 65 4.93 14.94 -6.81
CA ARG A 65 6.29 15.10 -7.34
C ARG A 65 7.24 14.81 -6.17
N LYS A 66 7.34 13.54 -5.76
CA LYS A 66 8.23 13.09 -4.70
C LYS A 66 9.62 13.43 -5.21
N GLY A 67 10.27 14.41 -4.59
CA GLY A 67 11.55 14.94 -5.04
C GLY A 67 12.58 13.81 -5.08
N GLY A 68 12.84 13.29 -6.27
CA GLY A 68 13.77 12.20 -6.53
C GLY A 68 15.23 12.64 -6.42
N GLY A 69 15.59 13.33 -5.34
CA GLY A 69 16.97 13.59 -4.94
C GLY A 69 17.60 12.29 -4.47
N GLY A 70 17.89 11.38 -5.40
CA GLY A 70 18.26 10.00 -5.12
C GLY A 70 18.56 9.20 -6.37
N ALA A 71 19.76 9.43 -6.94
CA ALA A 71 20.51 8.52 -7.80
C ALA A 71 19.74 7.69 -8.85
N ALA A 72 19.42 8.31 -9.99
CA ALA A 72 19.07 7.60 -11.23
C ALA A 72 19.74 8.24 -12.48
N ALA A 73 20.95 8.80 -12.31
CA ALA A 73 21.79 9.14 -13.44
C ALA A 73 22.38 7.84 -14.02
N ALA A 74 21.99 7.49 -15.24
CA ALA A 74 22.55 6.34 -15.95
C ALA A 74 24.07 6.53 -16.17
N GLY A 75 24.83 5.42 -16.17
CA GLY A 75 26.27 5.44 -16.34
C GLY A 75 26.70 5.84 -17.76
N GLY A 76 26.80 7.15 -18.01
CA GLY A 76 27.45 7.70 -19.19
C GLY A 76 28.97 7.63 -19.05
N GLY A 77 29.58 6.56 -19.55
CA GLY A 77 31.03 6.38 -19.50
C GLY A 77 31.76 7.40 -20.38
N GLY A 78 32.46 8.35 -19.76
CA GLY A 78 33.43 9.22 -20.44
C GLY A 78 34.82 8.61 -20.41
N GLY A 79 35.44 8.41 -21.57
CA GLY A 79 36.80 7.89 -21.69
C GLY A 79 37.55 8.52 -22.86
N LYS A 80 38.76 9.01 -22.59
CA LYS A 80 39.75 9.47 -23.58
C LYS A 80 41.17 9.31 -23.03
N ASP A 81 42.10 9.14 -23.98
CA ASP A 81 43.57 9.29 -23.91
C ASP A 81 44.42 8.11 -23.36
N GLY A 82 45.48 7.75 -24.13
CA GLY A 82 46.46 6.66 -23.87
C GLY A 82 45.92 5.24 -24.14
N LYS A 83 46.27 4.45 -25.18
CA LYS A 83 47.43 4.29 -26.09
C LYS A 83 48.63 3.52 -25.50
N ASP A 84 48.76 2.24 -25.90
CA ASP A 84 49.96 1.48 -26.34
C ASP A 84 49.49 0.03 -26.68
N VAL A 85 49.64 -0.52 -27.89
CA VAL A 85 50.80 -1.12 -28.62
C VAL A 85 50.92 -2.66 -28.45
N ASP A 86 50.63 -3.36 -29.57
CA ASP A 86 51.06 -4.68 -30.12
C ASP A 86 51.21 -5.97 -29.26
N ASP A 87 50.56 -7.08 -29.66
CA ASP A 87 51.14 -8.20 -30.45
C ASP A 87 50.05 -9.28 -30.82
N ALA A 88 50.40 -10.36 -31.53
CA ALA A 88 49.47 -11.20 -32.34
C ALA A 88 49.36 -12.72 -32.01
N GLY A 89 48.32 -13.36 -32.58
CA GLY A 89 48.03 -14.82 -32.59
C GLY A 89 46.50 -15.07 -32.55
N ALA A 90 45.80 -15.74 -33.48
CA ALA A 90 46.01 -17.01 -34.23
C ALA A 90 45.86 -18.26 -33.31
N GLU A 91 44.95 -19.24 -33.52
CA GLU A 91 43.95 -19.51 -34.59
C GLU A 91 42.68 -20.24 -34.05
N GLU A 92 41.71 -20.49 -34.95
CA GLU A 92 40.60 -21.50 -35.03
C GLU A 92 40.13 -22.37 -33.82
N GLY A 93 38.87 -22.87 -33.87
CA GLY A 93 38.55 -24.18 -33.25
C GLY A 93 37.14 -24.49 -32.71
N ARG A 94 36.13 -24.58 -33.59
CA ARG A 94 34.83 -25.33 -33.48
C ARG A 94 34.40 -26.03 -32.16
N SER A 95 33.12 -25.86 -31.78
CA SER A 95 32.32 -26.82 -30.99
C SER A 95 32.06 -28.14 -31.77
N PRO A 96 31.72 -29.28 -31.13
CA PRO A 96 30.32 -29.50 -30.71
C PRO A 96 30.10 -30.40 -29.45
N THR A 97 28.83 -30.52 -29.04
CA THR A 97 28.24 -31.55 -28.14
C THR A 97 27.51 -32.63 -29.00
N PRO A 98 26.82 -33.68 -28.48
CA PRO A 98 26.58 -34.13 -27.10
C PRO A 98 26.79 -35.67 -26.88
N SER A 99 26.15 -36.24 -25.84
CA SER A 99 25.77 -37.68 -25.68
C SER A 99 26.89 -38.69 -25.33
N GLU A 100 26.68 -39.83 -24.62
CA GLU A 100 25.46 -40.51 -24.11
C GLU A 100 25.62 -40.99 -22.63
N THR A 101 24.52 -41.45 -22.01
CA THR A 101 24.46 -42.33 -20.82
C THR A 101 24.36 -43.82 -21.30
N PRO A 102 24.48 -44.91 -20.48
CA PRO A 102 24.15 -45.00 -19.04
C PRO A 102 24.88 -46.06 -18.14
N SER A 103 24.42 -46.14 -16.88
CA SER A 103 24.19 -47.37 -16.07
C SER A 103 25.31 -48.11 -15.29
N ALA A 104 24.83 -48.86 -14.29
CA ALA A 104 25.41 -50.08 -13.68
C ALA A 104 26.50 -50.00 -12.56
N SER A 105 26.02 -49.83 -11.32
CA SER A 105 26.24 -50.73 -10.16
C SER A 105 27.64 -51.17 -9.67
N SER A 106 27.87 -50.86 -8.37
CA SER A 106 28.42 -51.74 -7.32
C SER A 106 29.95 -51.86 -7.12
N PRO A 107 30.42 -52.16 -5.88
CA PRO A 107 31.81 -51.96 -5.44
C PRO A 107 32.66 -53.25 -5.46
N PRO A 108 33.95 -53.17 -5.07
CA PRO A 108 34.33 -53.95 -3.90
C PRO A 108 35.39 -53.35 -2.95
N LEU A 109 35.18 -53.61 -1.65
CA LEU A 109 36.14 -54.04 -0.62
C LEU A 109 37.34 -53.16 -0.20
N ALA A 110 37.72 -53.33 1.07
CA ALA A 110 38.86 -52.68 1.71
C ALA A 110 39.84 -53.70 2.31
N ALA A 111 41.13 -53.38 2.27
CA ALA A 111 42.17 -53.93 3.12
C ALA A 111 43.32 -52.90 3.20
N GLY A 112 43.96 -52.63 4.34
CA GLY A 112 43.73 -53.12 5.71
C GLY A 112 45.06 -53.17 6.49
N LYS A 113 44.99 -53.24 7.84
CA LYS A 113 46.16 -53.35 8.77
C LYS A 113 47.11 -52.12 8.77
N LEU A 114 47.87 -51.79 9.82
CA LEU A 114 47.85 -51.99 11.30
C LEU A 114 48.81 -50.88 11.88
N ASP A 115 49.20 -50.70 13.15
CA ASP A 115 49.05 -51.42 14.44
C ASP A 115 49.31 -50.43 15.62
N SER A 116 49.34 -50.96 16.84
CA SER A 116 50.25 -50.58 17.95
C SER A 116 49.79 -49.58 19.03
N HIS A 117 49.44 -50.17 20.18
CA HIS A 117 49.89 -49.85 21.54
C HIS A 117 49.44 -48.60 22.36
N SER A 118 49.17 -48.92 23.64
CA SER A 118 49.33 -48.12 24.87
C SER A 118 48.68 -46.72 25.00
N SER A 119 47.45 -46.74 25.52
CA SER A 119 47.08 -46.13 26.83
C SER A 119 47.71 -44.80 27.31
N ALA A 120 46.81 -43.86 27.58
CA ALA A 120 46.80 -42.86 28.67
C ALA A 120 47.54 -41.50 28.53
N ALA A 121 46.77 -40.47 28.89
CA ALA A 121 47.15 -39.11 29.29
C ALA A 121 47.48 -38.03 28.22
N SER A 122 46.98 -36.82 28.54
CA SER A 122 47.36 -35.49 28.02
C SER A 122 47.43 -35.23 26.50
N SER A 123 46.30 -34.78 25.93
CA SER A 123 46.29 -33.44 25.31
C SER A 123 44.92 -32.78 25.43
N LEU A 124 44.86 -31.63 26.12
CA LEU A 124 43.65 -30.81 26.27
C LEU A 124 43.59 -29.77 25.15
N ARG A 125 42.51 -29.72 24.35
CA ARG A 125 42.12 -28.52 23.59
C ARG A 125 40.61 -28.38 23.40
N ARG A 126 39.97 -27.95 24.49
CA ARG A 126 38.57 -27.51 24.63
C ARG A 126 38.17 -26.47 23.58
N ARG A 127 37.12 -26.73 22.79
CA ARG A 127 36.30 -25.68 22.14
C ARG A 127 34.84 -26.09 21.95
N SER A 128 34.15 -26.32 23.06
CA SER A 128 32.68 -26.32 23.06
C SER A 128 32.17 -24.90 22.82
N TYR A 129 31.54 -24.65 21.66
CA TYR A 129 30.84 -23.39 21.42
C TYR A 129 29.60 -23.29 22.30
N HIS A 130 29.35 -22.09 22.82
CA HIS A 130 28.60 -21.91 24.07
C HIS A 130 27.12 -21.67 23.77
N LEU A 131 26.23 -22.50 24.33
CA LEU A 131 24.78 -22.29 24.26
C LEU A 131 24.36 -21.15 25.21
N GLY A 132 24.67 -19.92 24.81
CA GLY A 132 24.44 -18.69 25.58
C GLY A 132 22.96 -18.29 25.63
N LYS A 133 22.20 -18.89 26.56
CA LYS A 133 20.87 -18.39 26.94
C LYS A 133 21.02 -17.06 27.68
N SER A 134 20.57 -15.97 27.07
CA SER A 134 20.45 -14.65 27.70
C SER A 134 19.06 -14.04 27.47
N PHE A 135 18.05 -14.61 28.11
CA PHE A 135 16.72 -13.99 28.24
C PHE A 135 16.64 -13.25 29.58
N VAL A 136 17.02 -11.96 29.61
CA VAL A 136 16.78 -11.06 30.75
C VAL A 136 16.88 -9.60 30.30
N GLY A 137 16.08 -8.71 30.91
CA GLY A 137 16.14 -7.26 30.68
C GLY A 137 15.35 -6.81 29.43
N GLY A 138 14.13 -6.33 29.64
CA GLY A 138 13.32 -5.74 28.59
C GLY A 138 13.59 -4.24 28.39
N VAL A 139 13.59 -3.79 27.14
CA VAL A 139 13.40 -2.38 26.75
C VAL A 139 12.33 -2.36 25.65
N GLY A 140 11.45 -1.35 25.67
CA GLY A 140 10.27 -1.28 24.81
C GLY A 140 10.58 -1.37 23.30
N GLY A 141 9.73 -2.09 22.57
CA GLY A 141 9.96 -2.39 21.15
C GLY A 141 9.85 -1.17 20.23
N TYR A 142 10.98 -0.75 19.66
CA TYR A 142 11.02 0.16 18.53
C TYR A 142 10.91 -0.63 17.22
N LEU A 143 9.69 -0.77 16.70
CA LEU A 143 9.52 -1.12 15.28
C LEU A 143 10.16 0.00 14.44
N PRO A 144 10.98 -0.29 13.41
CA PRO A 144 11.50 0.75 12.53
C PRO A 144 10.35 1.51 11.88
N LYS A 145 10.36 2.86 11.98
CA LYS A 145 9.29 3.71 11.42
C LYS A 145 9.02 3.39 9.94
N SER A 146 10.09 3.13 9.19
CA SER A 146 10.08 2.73 7.77
C SER A 146 9.34 1.41 7.47
N VAL A 147 9.13 0.54 8.47
CA VAL A 147 8.34 -0.71 8.33
C VAL A 147 6.88 -0.47 8.69
N SER A 148 6.59 0.45 9.62
CA SER A 148 5.21 0.86 9.93
C SER A 148 4.56 1.60 8.75
N GLU A 149 5.30 2.51 8.10
CA GLU A 149 4.85 3.19 6.87
C GLU A 149 4.60 2.25 5.69
N MET A 150 5.23 1.07 5.67
CA MET A 150 5.05 0.07 4.61
C MET A 150 3.76 -0.75 4.77
N TRP A 151 3.14 -0.73 5.96
CA TRP A 151 2.00 -1.59 6.30
C TRP A 151 0.70 -0.89 6.71
N GLU A 152 0.72 0.40 7.06
CA GLU A 152 -0.53 1.17 7.09
C GLU A 152 -1.03 1.44 5.66
N PRO A 153 -2.19 0.90 5.23
CA PRO A 153 -2.76 1.25 3.94
C PRO A 153 -3.14 2.73 3.97
N GLN A 154 -2.66 3.53 3.00
CA GLN A 154 -2.83 4.99 2.99
C GLN A 154 -4.24 5.39 3.45
N ARG A 155 -4.31 5.97 4.65
CA ARG A 155 -5.56 6.42 5.24
C ARG A 155 -6.21 7.50 4.37
N ASP A 156 -7.51 7.61 4.57
CA ASP A 156 -8.25 8.83 4.36
C ASP A 156 -7.47 10.05 4.91
N PHE A 157 -7.32 11.08 4.07
CA PHE A 157 -6.70 12.34 4.46
C PHE A 157 -7.62 13.10 5.43
N ALA A 158 -8.92 13.07 5.15
CA ALA A 158 -9.95 13.54 6.06
C ALA A 158 -11.17 12.61 6.01
N PHE A 159 -12.00 12.62 7.04
CA PHE A 159 -13.21 11.81 7.11
C PHE A 159 -14.35 12.55 7.78
N ILE A 160 -15.58 12.18 7.43
CA ILE A 160 -16.81 12.66 8.05
C ILE A 160 -17.46 11.48 8.77
N LYS A 161 -17.80 11.65 10.05
CA LYS A 161 -18.74 10.76 10.74
C LYS A 161 -20.17 11.28 10.57
N LEU A 162 -21.01 10.50 9.93
CA LEU A 162 -22.44 10.75 9.78
C LEU A 162 -23.17 10.41 11.09
N ARG A 163 -24.15 11.24 11.49
CA ARG A 163 -24.84 11.14 12.78
C ARG A 163 -26.22 10.53 12.64
N GLY A 164 -26.47 9.37 13.26
CA GLY A 164 -27.74 8.65 13.15
C GLY A 164 -27.78 7.67 11.98
N ASN A 165 -28.97 7.31 11.51
CA ASN A 165 -29.14 6.44 10.34
C ASN A 165 -29.09 7.28 9.06
N HIS A 166 -28.22 6.89 8.14
CA HIS A 166 -28.11 7.50 6.81
C HIS A 166 -28.33 6.41 5.77
N GLY A 167 -29.35 6.60 4.94
CA GLY A 167 -29.66 5.66 3.86
C GLY A 167 -28.65 5.80 2.71
N ARG A 168 -29.13 6.08 1.50
CA ARG A 168 -28.22 6.35 0.37
C ARG A 168 -27.72 7.77 0.45
N THR A 169 -26.40 7.98 0.42
CA THR A 169 -25.79 9.31 0.53
C THR A 169 -25.06 9.73 -0.75
N VAL A 170 -25.33 10.95 -1.21
CA VAL A 170 -24.58 11.64 -2.27
C VAL A 170 -23.63 12.64 -1.63
N VAL A 171 -22.39 12.70 -2.10
CA VAL A 171 -21.37 13.63 -1.58
C VAL A 171 -20.87 14.57 -2.68
N ALA A 172 -20.67 15.84 -2.33
CA ALA A 172 -20.11 16.87 -3.19
C ALA A 172 -19.10 17.73 -2.40
N MET A 173 -18.10 18.28 -3.07
CA MET A 173 -17.19 19.28 -2.48
C MET A 173 -17.41 20.65 -3.13
N SER A 174 -17.43 21.70 -2.31
CA SER A 174 -17.56 23.08 -2.77
C SER A 174 -16.34 23.50 -3.59
N ALA A 175 -16.56 24.36 -4.59
CA ALA A 175 -15.51 24.91 -5.45
C ALA A 175 -14.82 26.15 -4.86
N THR A 176 -15.48 26.85 -3.93
CA THR A 176 -15.07 28.19 -3.44
C THR A 176 -14.76 28.24 -1.94
N VAL A 177 -15.18 27.23 -1.19
CA VAL A 177 -15.02 27.14 0.27
C VAL A 177 -14.52 25.73 0.61
N PRO A 178 -13.66 25.52 1.63
CA PRO A 178 -13.26 24.19 2.10
C PRO A 178 -14.42 23.47 2.82
N GLN A 179 -15.45 23.11 2.07
CA GLN A 179 -16.68 22.49 2.54
C GLN A 179 -17.01 21.22 1.76
N VAL A 180 -17.47 20.21 2.49
CA VAL A 180 -18.01 18.96 1.95
C VAL A 180 -19.50 18.93 2.27
N MET A 181 -20.32 18.72 1.25
CA MET A 181 -21.78 18.65 1.35
C MET A 181 -22.22 17.21 1.17
N VAL A 182 -23.15 16.76 2.01
CA VAL A 182 -23.70 15.41 2.02
C VAL A 182 -25.22 15.53 1.97
N ILE A 183 -25.87 14.76 1.09
CA ILE A 183 -27.33 14.62 1.03
C ILE A 183 -27.67 13.15 1.26
N SER A 184 -28.55 12.88 2.22
CA SER A 184 -29.09 11.56 2.54
C SER A 184 -30.45 11.33 1.87
N SER A 185 -30.82 10.08 1.60
CA SER A 185 -32.15 9.71 1.10
C SER A 185 -33.28 10.12 2.04
N GLU A 186 -32.99 10.30 3.32
CA GLU A 186 -33.94 10.75 4.35
C GLU A 186 -34.19 12.28 4.30
N GLY A 187 -33.75 12.95 3.24
CA GLY A 187 -33.90 14.40 3.07
C GLY A 187 -32.93 15.25 3.89
N LEU A 188 -32.00 14.67 4.64
CA LEU A 188 -31.01 15.43 5.42
C LEU A 188 -29.89 15.96 4.50
N PHE A 189 -29.68 17.27 4.51
CA PHE A 189 -28.50 17.94 3.96
C PHE A 189 -27.57 18.34 5.12
N GLN A 190 -26.29 17.98 5.01
CA GLN A 190 -25.26 18.30 5.99
C GLN A 190 -24.05 18.94 5.30
N ALA A 191 -23.56 20.05 5.83
CA ALA A 191 -22.35 20.73 5.37
C ALA A 191 -21.26 20.66 6.43
N TYR A 192 -20.09 20.14 6.05
CA TYR A 192 -18.94 19.91 6.91
C TYR A 192 -17.74 20.76 6.48
N ASN A 193 -16.96 21.27 7.42
CA ASN A 193 -15.66 21.91 7.18
C ASN A 193 -14.57 20.84 6.98
N ILE A 194 -13.65 21.08 6.04
CA ILE A 194 -12.43 20.26 5.90
C ILE A 194 -11.19 21.13 6.12
N ASP A 195 -10.32 20.72 7.04
CA ASP A 195 -8.96 21.26 7.14
C ASP A 195 -8.16 20.79 5.91
N LEU A 196 -7.68 21.74 5.09
CA LEU A 196 -6.91 21.46 3.87
C LEU A 196 -5.39 21.36 4.12
N GLU A 197 -4.92 21.61 5.34
CA GLU A 197 -3.53 21.44 5.75
C GLU A 197 -3.37 20.08 6.46
N ASN A 198 -4.06 19.89 7.59
CA ASN A 198 -3.90 18.73 8.47
C ASN A 198 -4.87 17.58 8.14
N GLY A 199 -6.08 17.89 7.65
CA GLY A 199 -7.13 16.90 7.41
C GLY A 199 -7.82 16.41 8.68
N GLY A 200 -7.98 15.09 8.82
CA GLY A 200 -8.62 14.48 10.00
C GLY A 200 -10.16 14.55 9.99
N GLU A 201 -10.76 14.72 11.16
CA GLU A 201 -12.23 14.68 11.30
C GLU A 201 -12.88 16.00 10.91
N CYS A 202 -13.70 15.97 9.85
CA CYS A 202 -14.42 17.13 9.34
C CYS A 202 -15.54 17.54 10.29
N SER A 203 -15.57 18.81 10.71
CA SER A 203 -16.57 19.31 11.65
C SER A 203 -17.87 19.72 10.95
N LEU A 204 -19.02 19.30 11.49
CA LEU A 204 -20.33 19.72 10.97
C LEU A 204 -20.52 21.23 11.20
N MET A 205 -20.71 21.99 10.13
CA MET A 205 -21.04 23.42 10.18
C MET A 205 -22.55 23.65 10.28
N LYS A 206 -23.33 22.94 9.44
CA LYS A 206 -24.77 23.16 9.25
C LYS A 206 -25.46 21.86 8.89
N GLU A 207 -26.70 21.72 9.35
CA GLU A 207 -27.60 20.60 9.05
C GLU A 207 -29.00 21.17 8.77
N PHE A 208 -29.66 20.64 7.73
CA PHE A 208 -30.99 21.07 7.30
C PHE A 208 -31.78 19.84 6.85
N ALA A 209 -33.05 19.76 7.26
CA ALA A 209 -34.00 18.85 6.63
C ALA A 209 -34.56 19.53 5.36
N LEU A 210 -34.33 18.90 4.20
CA LEU A 210 -34.88 19.33 2.90
C LEU A 210 -36.34 18.87 2.74
N LEU A 211 -36.67 17.72 3.32
CA LEU A 211 -38.05 17.31 3.55
C LEU A 211 -38.53 18.02 4.82
N GLY A 212 -39.42 18.98 4.66
CA GLY A 212 -40.17 19.50 5.79
C GLY A 212 -41.08 18.41 6.38
N SER A 213 -41.53 18.60 7.61
CA SER A 213 -42.71 17.87 8.08
C SER A 213 -43.91 18.33 7.25
N GLU A 214 -44.25 17.58 6.20
CA GLU A 214 -45.52 17.73 5.52
C GLU A 214 -46.61 17.46 6.55
N ASP A 215 -47.32 18.51 6.97
CA ASP A 215 -48.52 18.37 7.77
C ASP A 215 -49.55 17.60 6.93
N PHE A 216 -49.64 16.29 7.17
CA PHE A 216 -50.77 15.47 6.78
C PHE A 216 -51.98 15.90 7.61
N GLY A 217 -52.48 17.10 7.29
CA GLY A 217 -53.53 17.84 7.97
C GLY A 217 -54.89 17.18 7.79
N ASN A 218 -55.04 16.03 8.46
CA ASN A 218 -56.27 15.37 8.88
C ASN A 218 -57.52 15.80 8.09
N GLY A 219 -57.66 15.26 6.87
CA GLY A 219 -58.79 15.54 5.97
C GLY A 219 -60.10 14.90 6.42
N SER A 220 -60.60 15.27 7.60
CA SER A 220 -61.87 14.79 8.17
C SER A 220 -62.75 15.93 8.67
N SER A 221 -64.03 15.87 8.30
CA SER A 221 -65.18 16.60 8.88
C SER A 221 -65.47 18.02 8.36
N GLY A 222 -66.71 18.19 7.85
CA GLY A 222 -67.33 19.48 7.51
C GLY A 222 -67.17 19.88 6.02
N ILE A 223 -68.24 20.14 5.26
CA ILE A 223 -69.70 20.12 5.55
C ILE A 223 -70.39 19.39 4.39
#